data_AF-A0A925W463-F1
#
_entry.id   AF-A0A925W463-F1
#
_cell.length_a   1.000
_cell.length_b   1.000
_cell.length_c   1.000
_cell.angle_alpha   90.00
_cell.angle_beta   90.00
_cell.angle_gamma   90.00
#
_symmetry.space_group_name_H-M   'P 1'
#
loop_
_entity.id
_entity.type
_entity.pdbx_description
1 polymer ?
#
loop_
_entity_poly.entity_id
_entity_poly.type
_entity_poly.pdbx_seq_one_letter_code
_entity_poly.pdbx_strand_id
1 'polypeptide(L)'
;MAGANLPATWEVNLGTNYALERITLWNRTSNRSRLRDITVRVLDVNGTTTNFTSALLNPENTIGGGVVNVGPTNLSLNLTQLTGGLVLGGRVRITRTPDPDLSGSGGAGSGSEADVLSLAEVEVFGMPATTGNIGLFTSSIRTDIGSAMTNINATALIRIPFIIPEEELPVLDRLTLRMKYDDGFVAYLNGVAIARRNAPAAPIWNSAATNSHPDSAALVFEDIDASAHIGLLQEGGNVLAIQALNVSGSDDDLLIVPELTGFKLNVLPERYYATPSPGATNSGGALGLVADTKFSIDRGFYNIPFTVAITSATANAEIRFTTNGEIPSAVNGFIYTTPITINKTTALRAIATKPGWLPSDVDTHTYVFLNNVITQSLAGATNDGFPSTWPGTTPDYAMDPNVTGPYAAQMTNALRSLASLFVTTSISNLFDATTGIYTHPTQHGIAWERAISLEMIGTNGQSEFQENCGLRIQGGAFRGFNYTQKKSLRVLFKSIYGPGKLQHDLFQEPGATEEFDGFVLRAGGNDGYAWVDAGTTVQFIRDEFGRRLHLDMGHPAPRGKFEHLYLNGLYWGLYNLVERA
;
A
#
# COMPACT_ATOMS: atom_id res chain seq x y z
N MET A 1 -33.27 -30.91 37.93
CA MET A 1 -32.89 -29.55 38.38
C MET A 1 -31.41 -29.36 38.12
N ALA A 2 -31.06 -28.21 37.53
CA ALA A 2 -29.72 -27.66 37.24
C ALA A 2 -28.79 -28.46 36.29
N GLY A 3 -28.45 -27.89 35.13
CA GLY A 3 -27.35 -28.42 34.31
C GLY A 3 -27.20 -27.91 32.87
N ALA A 4 -28.23 -27.34 32.26
CA ALA A 4 -28.12 -26.65 30.96
C ALA A 4 -28.07 -25.14 31.21
N ASN A 5 -27.05 -24.45 30.68
CA ASN A 5 -26.75 -23.00 30.83
C ASN A 5 -25.81 -22.60 31.97
N LEU A 6 -24.74 -23.36 32.24
CA LEU A 6 -23.57 -22.76 32.91
C LEU A 6 -22.54 -22.40 31.83
N PRO A 7 -22.02 -21.16 31.83
CA PRO A 7 -21.12 -20.69 30.78
C PRO A 7 -19.86 -21.55 30.72
N ALA A 8 -19.47 -21.98 29.52
CA ALA A 8 -18.30 -22.82 29.33
C ALA A 8 -17.04 -22.17 29.93
N THR A 9 -16.41 -22.86 30.89
CA THR A 9 -15.33 -22.31 31.73
C THR A 9 -14.11 -23.23 31.75
N TRP A 10 -12.93 -22.62 31.74
CA TRP A 10 -11.64 -23.26 31.98
C TRP A 10 -10.89 -22.51 33.09
N GLU A 11 -10.10 -23.22 33.89
CA GLU A 11 -9.29 -22.60 34.95
C GLU A 11 -7.95 -23.33 35.10
N VAL A 12 -6.89 -22.55 35.36
CA VAL A 12 -5.61 -23.05 35.86
C VAL A 12 -5.39 -22.58 37.30
N ASN A 13 -4.92 -23.51 38.14
CA ASN A 13 -4.44 -23.24 39.48
C ASN A 13 -2.91 -23.30 39.49
N LEU A 14 -2.27 -22.19 39.85
CA LEU A 14 -0.81 -22.03 39.88
C LEU A 14 -0.18 -22.55 41.18
N GLY A 15 -0.99 -23.03 42.14
CA GLY A 15 -0.52 -23.63 43.40
C GLY A 15 -0.08 -22.61 44.46
N THR A 16 0.27 -21.39 44.07
CA THR A 16 0.52 -20.23 44.94
C THR A 16 0.10 -18.94 44.22
N ASN A 17 0.11 -17.80 44.92
CA ASN A 17 -0.08 -16.50 44.27
C ASN A 17 1.18 -16.10 43.49
N TYR A 18 0.96 -15.52 42.32
CA TYR A 18 1.96 -14.89 41.46
C TYR A 18 1.57 -13.45 41.21
N ALA A 19 2.54 -12.59 40.92
CA ALA A 19 2.30 -11.26 40.37
C ALA A 19 2.23 -11.38 38.85
N LEU A 20 1.02 -11.34 38.31
CA LEU A 20 0.73 -11.61 36.90
C LEU A 20 0.86 -10.33 36.06
N GLU A 21 1.59 -10.44 34.96
CA GLU A 21 1.84 -9.35 34.01
C GLU A 21 0.94 -9.46 32.78
N ARG A 22 0.80 -10.68 32.22
CA ARG A 22 0.13 -10.89 30.96
C ARG A 22 -0.51 -12.26 30.88
N ILE A 23 -1.67 -12.33 30.24
CA ILE A 23 -2.36 -13.60 29.94
C ILE A 23 -2.66 -13.63 28.45
N THR A 24 -2.25 -14.70 27.76
CA THR A 24 -2.50 -14.88 26.33
C THR A 24 -3.32 -16.14 26.09
N LEU A 25 -4.42 -15.98 25.35
CA LEU A 25 -5.33 -17.04 24.96
C LEU A 25 -5.12 -17.36 23.48
N TRP A 26 -4.55 -18.53 23.18
CA TRP A 26 -4.31 -18.94 21.80
C TRP A 26 -5.52 -19.65 21.21
N ASN A 27 -5.87 -19.28 19.99
CA ASN A 27 -6.99 -19.87 19.27
C ASN A 27 -6.60 -21.19 18.62
N ARG A 28 -7.60 -22.04 18.37
CA ARG A 28 -7.41 -23.28 17.58
C ARG A 28 -7.19 -22.95 16.11
N THR A 29 -6.61 -23.87 15.36
CA THR A 29 -6.47 -23.76 13.90
C THR A 29 -7.77 -24.02 13.14
N SER A 30 -8.78 -24.59 13.80
CA SER A 30 -10.14 -24.81 13.31
C SER A 30 -11.16 -24.31 14.34
N ASN A 31 -12.37 -23.93 13.93
CA ASN A 31 -13.39 -23.33 14.81
C ASN A 31 -12.94 -22.00 15.42
N ARG A 32 -12.19 -21.20 14.65
CA ARG A 32 -11.57 -19.95 15.11
C ARG A 32 -12.57 -18.89 15.57
N SER A 33 -13.80 -18.93 15.08
CA SER A 33 -14.88 -18.01 15.48
C SER A 33 -15.22 -18.12 16.98
N ARG A 34 -14.87 -19.22 17.66
CA ARG A 34 -15.24 -19.48 19.06
C ARG A 34 -14.41 -18.72 20.09
N LEU A 35 -13.31 -18.09 19.70
CA LEU A 35 -12.53 -17.23 20.59
C LEU A 35 -13.18 -15.85 20.67
N ARG A 36 -14.39 -15.79 21.23
CA ARG A 36 -15.25 -14.62 21.36
C ARG A 36 -16.03 -14.67 22.67
N ASP A 37 -16.53 -13.52 23.10
CA ASP A 37 -17.36 -13.36 24.30
C ASP A 37 -16.67 -13.90 25.56
N ILE A 38 -15.36 -13.70 25.63
CA ILE A 38 -14.50 -14.24 26.67
C ILE A 38 -14.34 -13.25 27.81
N THR A 39 -14.46 -13.73 29.04
CA THR A 39 -14.05 -13.01 30.25
C THR A 39 -12.90 -13.75 30.93
N VAL A 40 -11.84 -13.03 31.29
CA VAL A 40 -10.71 -13.55 32.07
C VAL A 40 -10.78 -12.99 33.49
N ARG A 41 -10.67 -13.85 34.49
CA ARG A 41 -10.58 -13.48 35.90
C ARG A 41 -9.30 -13.99 36.53
N VAL A 42 -8.66 -13.14 37.32
CA VAL A 42 -7.54 -13.53 38.18
C VAL A 42 -8.07 -13.58 39.60
N LEU A 43 -7.91 -14.74 40.25
CA LEU A 43 -8.37 -14.99 41.61
C LEU A 43 -7.19 -15.32 42.52
N ASP A 44 -7.40 -15.21 43.82
CA ASP A 44 -6.47 -15.77 44.80
C ASP A 44 -6.29 -17.29 44.62
N VAL A 45 -5.23 -17.85 45.21
CA VAL A 45 -4.92 -19.30 45.14
C VAL A 45 -6.06 -20.19 45.66
N ASN A 46 -6.91 -19.68 46.55
CA ASN A 46 -8.06 -20.40 47.09
C ASN A 46 -9.32 -20.28 46.20
N GLY A 47 -9.27 -19.46 45.15
CA GLY A 47 -10.38 -19.17 44.25
C GLY A 47 -11.54 -18.41 44.90
N THR A 48 -11.30 -17.76 46.04
CA THR A 48 -12.34 -17.12 46.85
C THR A 48 -12.49 -15.63 46.51
N THR A 49 -11.36 -14.91 46.37
CA THR A 49 -11.33 -13.49 46.03
C THR A 49 -10.98 -13.31 44.56
N THR A 50 -11.73 -12.46 43.85
CA THR A 50 -11.38 -12.04 42.48
C THR A 50 -10.60 -10.73 42.53
N ASN A 51 -9.34 -10.77 42.12
CA ASN A 51 -8.44 -9.61 42.14
C ASN A 51 -8.45 -8.83 40.82
N PHE A 52 -8.89 -9.47 39.73
CA PHE A 52 -9.10 -8.80 38.46
C PHE A 52 -10.18 -9.50 37.64
N THR A 53 -10.96 -8.72 36.89
CA THR A 53 -11.89 -9.20 35.86
C THR A 53 -11.70 -8.34 34.62
N SER A 54 -11.46 -8.98 33.47
CA SER A 54 -11.35 -8.28 32.20
C SER A 54 -12.70 -7.73 31.74
N ALA A 55 -12.67 -6.74 30.85
CA ALA A 55 -13.80 -6.49 29.96
C ALA A 55 -14.08 -7.72 29.07
N LEU A 56 -15.25 -7.75 28.44
CA LEU A 56 -15.60 -8.80 27.47
C LEU A 56 -14.67 -8.72 26.25
N LEU A 57 -13.95 -9.80 25.97
CA LEU A 57 -12.95 -9.86 24.92
C LEU A 57 -13.53 -10.43 23.63
N ASN A 58 -13.20 -9.76 22.52
CA ASN A 58 -13.72 -10.06 21.17
C ASN A 58 -15.25 -10.30 21.18
N PRO A 59 -16.04 -9.32 21.64
CA PRO A 59 -17.49 -9.47 21.67
C PRO A 59 -18.00 -9.73 20.25
N GLU A 60 -18.91 -10.70 20.12
CA GLU A 60 -19.55 -11.06 18.85
C GLU A 60 -18.55 -11.33 17.70
N ASN A 61 -17.35 -11.80 18.03
CA ASN A 61 -16.27 -12.02 17.07
C ASN A 61 -15.98 -10.84 16.14
N THR A 62 -16.00 -9.62 16.68
CA THR A 62 -15.68 -8.39 15.94
C THR A 62 -14.37 -8.53 15.14
N ILE A 63 -13.34 -9.15 15.72
CA ILE A 63 -12.03 -9.34 15.08
C ILE A 63 -12.06 -10.41 13.96
N GLY A 64 -13.05 -11.31 13.96
CA GLY A 64 -13.31 -12.29 12.90
C GLY A 64 -14.39 -11.87 11.91
N GLY A 65 -14.89 -10.63 12.00
CA GLY A 65 -15.95 -10.10 11.13
C GLY A 65 -17.30 -10.82 11.27
N GLY A 66 -17.55 -11.51 12.38
CA GLY A 66 -18.75 -12.32 12.56
C GLY A 66 -18.85 -13.52 11.62
N VAL A 67 -17.74 -14.01 11.04
CA VAL A 67 -17.77 -15.15 10.11
C VAL A 67 -17.40 -16.45 10.83
N VAL A 68 -18.17 -17.52 10.59
CA VAL A 68 -17.86 -18.87 11.10
C VAL A 68 -16.43 -19.28 10.73
N ASN A 69 -15.71 -19.91 11.66
CA ASN A 69 -14.33 -20.38 11.47
C ASN A 69 -13.30 -19.26 11.18
N VAL A 70 -13.65 -17.99 11.30
CA VAL A 70 -12.73 -16.85 11.21
C VAL A 70 -12.66 -16.18 12.57
N GLY A 71 -11.45 -15.85 13.02
CA GLY A 71 -11.23 -15.22 14.33
C GLY A 71 -9.75 -14.95 14.56
N PRO A 72 -9.38 -14.15 15.56
CA PRO A 72 -7.98 -13.81 15.83
C PRO A 72 -7.14 -15.06 16.12
N THR A 73 -5.84 -14.99 15.90
CA THR A 73 -4.91 -16.08 16.25
C THR A 73 -4.75 -16.23 17.76
N ASN A 74 -4.84 -15.12 18.51
CA ASN A 74 -4.87 -15.09 19.96
C ASN A 74 -5.60 -13.85 20.48
N LEU A 75 -5.94 -13.85 21.77
CA LEU A 75 -6.32 -12.67 22.53
C LEU A 75 -5.32 -12.51 23.67
N SER A 76 -4.67 -11.35 23.78
CA SER A 76 -3.66 -11.09 24.82
C SER A 76 -4.12 -9.95 25.71
N LEU A 77 -4.08 -10.16 27.03
CA LEU A 77 -4.34 -9.15 28.04
C LEU A 77 -3.03 -8.76 28.70
N ASN A 78 -2.60 -7.53 28.47
CA ASN A 78 -1.51 -6.92 29.22
C ASN A 78 -2.10 -6.32 30.52
N LEU A 79 -1.90 -7.00 31.65
CA LEU A 79 -2.49 -6.62 32.93
C LEU A 79 -1.86 -5.35 33.48
N THR A 80 -0.57 -5.11 33.23
CA THR A 80 0.12 -3.89 33.68
C THR A 80 -0.39 -2.65 32.96
N GLN A 81 -0.67 -2.76 31.67
CA GLN A 81 -1.30 -1.68 30.91
C GLN A 81 -2.76 -1.43 31.36
N LEU A 82 -3.50 -2.48 31.71
CA LEU A 82 -4.91 -2.38 32.07
C LEU A 82 -5.15 -1.88 33.50
N THR A 83 -4.25 -2.19 34.42
CA THR A 83 -4.44 -1.92 35.85
C THR A 83 -3.43 -0.93 36.44
N GLY A 84 -2.42 -0.54 35.67
CA GLY A 84 -1.32 0.30 36.14
C GLY A 84 -0.27 -0.45 36.95
N GLY A 85 -0.36 -1.77 37.07
CA GLY A 85 0.57 -2.59 37.84
C GLY A 85 0.36 -4.11 37.63
N LEU A 86 1.12 -4.93 38.35
CA LEU A 86 0.93 -6.38 38.33
C LEU A 86 -0.33 -6.78 39.09
N VAL A 87 -1.00 -7.85 38.65
CA VAL A 87 -2.19 -8.37 39.33
C VAL A 87 -1.81 -9.61 40.12
N LEU A 88 -1.97 -9.57 41.45
CA LEU A 88 -1.73 -10.74 42.28
C LEU A 88 -2.83 -11.80 42.08
N GLY A 89 -2.45 -13.05 41.87
CA GLY A 89 -3.38 -14.17 41.86
C GLY A 89 -2.73 -15.53 41.71
N GLY A 90 -3.43 -16.56 42.19
CA GLY A 90 -3.02 -17.95 42.10
C GLY A 90 -3.90 -18.79 41.19
N ARG A 91 -4.98 -18.21 40.64
CA ARG A 91 -5.85 -18.87 39.66
C ARG A 91 -6.21 -17.93 38.52
N VAL A 92 -6.23 -18.46 37.31
CA VAL A 92 -6.73 -17.76 36.11
C VAL A 92 -7.92 -18.53 35.58
N ARG A 93 -9.09 -17.90 35.60
CA ARG A 93 -10.36 -18.46 35.12
C ARG A 93 -10.79 -17.76 33.84
N ILE A 94 -11.14 -18.55 32.83
CA ILE A 94 -11.61 -18.09 31.53
C ILE A 94 -13.02 -18.61 31.35
N THR A 95 -13.95 -17.70 31.07
CA THR A 95 -15.35 -18.04 30.88
C THR A 95 -15.81 -17.49 29.53
N ARG A 96 -16.49 -18.33 28.75
CA ARG A 96 -17.19 -17.92 27.54
C ARG A 96 -18.64 -17.60 27.89
N THR A 97 -19.10 -16.40 27.52
CA THR A 97 -20.52 -16.06 27.59
C THR A 97 -21.25 -16.78 26.45
N PRO A 98 -22.38 -17.46 26.71
CA PRO A 98 -23.16 -18.10 25.65
C PRO A 98 -23.70 -17.09 24.64
N ASP A 99 -23.70 -17.48 23.38
CA ASP A 99 -24.17 -16.74 22.19
C ASP A 99 -25.29 -17.57 21.52
N PRO A 100 -26.51 -17.59 22.09
CA PRO A 100 -27.58 -18.49 21.67
C PRO A 100 -28.21 -18.11 20.32
N ASP A 101 -28.09 -16.87 19.88
CA ASP A 101 -28.55 -16.36 18.59
C ASP A 101 -27.48 -16.45 17.48
N LEU A 102 -26.28 -16.91 17.81
CA LEU A 102 -25.16 -17.12 16.90
C LEU A 102 -24.71 -15.82 16.20
N SER A 103 -24.96 -14.68 16.82
CA SER A 103 -24.60 -13.38 16.24
C SER A 103 -23.09 -13.25 16.03
N GLY A 104 -22.28 -13.87 16.89
CA GLY A 104 -20.82 -13.85 16.79
C GLY A 104 -20.27 -14.72 15.66
N SER A 105 -21.13 -15.44 14.94
CA SER A 105 -20.80 -16.14 13.70
C SER A 105 -21.77 -15.81 12.56
N GLY A 106 -22.44 -14.67 12.63
CA GLY A 106 -23.28 -14.13 11.55
C GLY A 106 -24.54 -14.96 11.33
N GLY A 107 -25.03 -15.62 12.40
CA GLY A 107 -26.19 -16.52 12.37
C GLY A 107 -25.88 -17.93 11.84
N ALA A 108 -24.62 -18.23 11.50
CA ALA A 108 -24.22 -19.53 10.97
C ALA A 108 -23.48 -20.37 12.02
N GLY A 109 -23.71 -21.69 12.06
CA GLY A 109 -23.04 -22.59 13.01
C GLY A 109 -23.86 -23.83 13.37
N SER A 110 -23.36 -24.63 14.32
CA SER A 110 -24.10 -25.72 14.95
C SER A 110 -24.53 -25.33 16.37
N GLY A 111 -25.35 -26.14 17.04
CA GLY A 111 -25.70 -25.90 18.45
C GLY A 111 -24.49 -25.85 19.41
N SER A 112 -23.34 -26.38 18.99
CA SER A 112 -22.07 -26.25 19.72
C SER A 112 -21.40 -24.89 19.55
N GLU A 113 -21.76 -24.13 18.52
CA GLU A 113 -21.19 -22.80 18.29
C GLU A 113 -21.66 -21.79 19.35
N ALA A 114 -22.83 -22.00 19.94
CA ALA A 114 -23.44 -21.11 20.94
C ALA A 114 -22.74 -21.11 22.30
N ASP A 115 -22.19 -22.22 22.78
CA ASP A 115 -21.72 -22.33 24.19
C ASP A 115 -20.53 -23.29 24.38
N VAL A 116 -19.56 -23.23 23.48
CA VAL A 116 -18.30 -24.00 23.60
C VAL A 116 -17.11 -23.07 23.71
N LEU A 117 -16.43 -23.12 24.86
CA LEU A 117 -15.10 -22.53 25.00
C LEU A 117 -14.07 -23.37 24.23
N SER A 118 -13.36 -22.74 23.29
CA SER A 118 -12.32 -23.39 22.49
C SER A 118 -11.01 -22.64 22.62
N LEU A 119 -10.04 -23.24 23.29
CA LEU A 119 -8.69 -22.70 23.49
C LEU A 119 -7.67 -23.73 22.97
N ALA A 120 -6.62 -23.26 22.32
CA ALA A 120 -5.49 -24.10 21.95
C ALA A 120 -4.44 -24.13 23.06
N GLU A 121 -4.15 -22.99 23.65
CA GLU A 121 -3.17 -22.82 24.73
C GLU A 121 -3.56 -21.60 25.57
N VAL A 122 -3.19 -21.62 26.85
CA VAL A 122 -3.29 -20.47 27.75
C VAL A 122 -1.93 -20.23 28.38
N GLU A 123 -1.34 -19.08 28.06
CA GLU A 123 -0.07 -18.67 28.64
C GLU A 123 -0.31 -17.64 29.72
N VAL A 124 0.27 -17.85 30.90
CA VAL A 124 0.22 -16.93 32.03
C VAL A 124 1.64 -16.49 32.35
N PHE A 125 1.91 -15.21 32.18
CA PHE A 125 3.22 -14.60 32.43
C PHE A 125 3.16 -13.82 33.75
N GLY A 126 4.13 -14.07 34.61
CA GLY A 126 4.25 -13.42 35.91
C GLY A 126 5.46 -13.93 36.67
N MET A 127 5.63 -13.41 37.88
CA MET A 127 6.71 -13.79 38.79
C MET A 127 6.17 -14.33 40.11
N PRO A 128 6.88 -15.25 40.80
CA PRO A 128 6.43 -15.76 42.09
C PRO A 128 6.18 -14.63 43.09
N ALA A 129 5.02 -14.60 43.72
CA ALA A 129 4.79 -13.73 44.86
C ALA A 129 5.26 -14.48 46.12
N THR A 130 6.56 -14.42 46.43
CA THR A 130 7.06 -14.98 47.69
C THR A 130 6.50 -14.15 48.85
N THR A 131 6.05 -14.82 49.92
CA THR A 131 5.68 -14.16 51.17
C THR A 131 6.91 -13.47 51.77
N GLY A 132 7.00 -12.16 51.55
CA GLY A 132 8.09 -11.25 51.92
C GLY A 132 8.44 -10.36 50.73
N ASN A 133 8.50 -9.03 50.94
CA ASN A 133 8.75 -7.97 49.94
C ASN A 133 10.00 -8.17 49.03
N ILE A 134 10.83 -9.17 49.32
CA ILE A 134 12.09 -9.51 48.64
C ILE A 134 11.91 -10.19 47.25
N GLY A 135 10.71 -10.16 46.66
CA GLY A 135 10.39 -10.85 45.40
C GLY A 135 10.06 -9.95 44.21
N LEU A 136 9.42 -8.79 44.44
CA LEU A 136 8.87 -7.96 43.37
C LEU A 136 9.94 -7.16 42.63
N PHE A 137 10.95 -6.66 43.34
CA PHE A 137 12.02 -5.86 42.73
C PHE A 137 13.19 -6.70 42.21
N THR A 138 13.28 -7.98 42.55
CA THR A 138 14.48 -8.82 42.32
C THR A 138 14.93 -8.87 40.87
N SER A 139 14.00 -8.83 39.90
CA SER A 139 14.33 -8.75 38.47
C SER A 139 14.87 -7.39 38.02
N SER A 140 14.62 -6.33 38.80
CA SER A 140 15.04 -4.95 38.56
C SER A 140 16.29 -4.54 39.35
N ILE A 141 16.68 -5.31 40.38
CA ILE A 141 17.88 -5.03 41.19
C ILE A 141 19.15 -5.44 40.45
N ARG A 142 19.91 -4.44 40.01
CA ARG A 142 21.29 -4.63 39.51
C ARG A 142 22.34 -4.43 40.60
N THR A 143 22.06 -3.57 41.56
CA THR A 143 22.97 -3.22 42.66
C THR A 143 22.19 -3.29 43.96
N ASP A 144 22.44 -4.34 44.73
CA ASP A 144 21.83 -4.54 46.04
C ASP A 144 22.59 -3.72 47.09
N ILE A 145 21.87 -2.81 47.74
CA ILE A 145 22.38 -1.93 48.80
C ILE A 145 21.70 -2.19 50.15
N GLY A 146 20.88 -3.24 50.27
CA GLY A 146 20.10 -3.52 51.46
C GLY A 146 20.97 -3.64 52.72
N SER A 147 22.05 -4.40 52.65
CA SER A 147 23.00 -4.53 53.78
C SER A 147 23.66 -3.22 54.24
N ALA A 148 23.69 -2.19 53.38
CA ALA A 148 24.28 -0.88 53.67
C ALA A 148 23.24 0.17 54.12
N MET A 149 21.95 -0.10 53.92
CA MET A 149 20.86 0.83 54.22
C MET A 149 19.93 0.36 55.33
N THR A 150 19.52 -0.92 55.31
CA THR A 150 18.51 -1.44 56.23
C THR A 150 18.95 -1.31 57.69
N ASN A 151 18.09 -0.70 58.50
CA ASN A 151 18.31 -0.27 59.88
C ASN A 151 19.48 0.71 60.11
N ILE A 152 19.98 1.37 59.05
CA ILE A 152 21.11 2.33 59.11
C ILE A 152 20.67 3.72 58.66
N ASN A 153 20.10 3.84 57.47
CA ASN A 153 19.78 5.13 56.84
C ASN A 153 18.59 4.98 55.88
N ALA A 154 17.87 6.07 55.63
CA ALA A 154 16.69 6.09 54.76
C ALA A 154 17.01 6.63 53.35
N THR A 155 18.28 6.84 53.02
CA THR A 155 18.70 7.49 51.77
C THR A 155 19.88 6.78 51.13
N ALA A 156 19.82 6.57 49.82
CA ALA A 156 21.02 6.33 49.00
C ALA A 156 21.33 7.54 48.10
N LEU A 157 22.61 7.85 47.97
CA LEU A 157 23.10 8.87 47.05
C LEU A 157 23.75 8.19 45.83
N ILE A 158 23.15 8.38 44.66
CA ILE A 158 23.53 7.72 43.42
C ILE A 158 24.06 8.78 42.45
N ARG A 159 25.17 8.48 41.76
CA ARG A 159 25.72 9.32 40.68
C ARG A 159 25.98 8.47 39.45
N ILE A 160 25.36 8.85 38.34
CA ILE A 160 25.44 8.15 37.06
C ILE A 160 26.11 9.10 36.07
N PRO A 161 27.43 8.96 35.85
CA PRO A 161 28.12 9.73 34.83
C PRO A 161 27.72 9.22 33.44
N PHE A 162 27.55 10.14 32.49
CA PHE A 162 27.33 9.82 31.08
C PHE A 162 28.04 10.84 30.19
N ILE A 163 28.30 10.48 28.95
CA ILE A 163 29.00 11.33 27.99
C ILE A 163 28.03 11.66 26.86
N ILE A 164 27.93 12.94 26.48
CA ILE A 164 27.29 13.35 25.24
C ILE A 164 28.40 13.68 24.23
N PRO A 165 28.49 12.97 23.09
CA PRO A 165 29.46 13.26 22.04
C PRO A 165 29.37 14.71 21.53
N GLU A 166 30.51 15.23 21.09
CA GLU A 166 30.58 16.50 20.35
C GLU A 166 29.63 16.43 19.14
N GLU A 167 28.87 17.50 18.85
CA GLU A 167 27.82 17.60 17.81
C GLU A 167 26.42 17.03 18.14
N GLU A 168 26.23 16.26 19.22
CA GLU A 168 24.90 15.71 19.58
C GLU A 168 24.05 16.63 20.48
N LEU A 169 24.69 17.56 21.20
CA LEU A 169 24.05 18.44 22.19
C LEU A 169 23.18 19.59 21.63
N PRO A 170 23.53 20.29 20.52
CA PRO A 170 22.92 21.59 20.19
C PRO A 170 21.46 21.57 19.72
N VAL A 171 20.75 20.44 19.81
CA VAL A 171 19.57 20.20 18.96
C VAL A 171 18.48 19.33 19.60
N LEU A 172 18.51 19.12 20.91
CA LEU A 172 17.42 18.41 21.60
C LEU A 172 16.19 19.33 21.72
N ASP A 173 15.04 18.85 21.27
CA ASP A 173 13.73 19.50 21.41
C ASP A 173 12.99 19.05 22.67
N ARG A 174 13.29 17.84 23.19
CA ARG A 174 12.65 17.28 24.39
C ARG A 174 13.64 16.48 25.24
N LEU A 175 13.50 16.60 26.56
CA LEU A 175 14.22 15.80 27.56
C LEU A 175 13.22 15.18 28.53
N THR A 176 13.31 13.86 28.75
CA THR A 176 12.43 13.14 29.66
C THR A 176 13.25 12.33 30.66
N LEU A 177 13.00 12.55 31.96
CA LEU A 177 13.45 11.66 33.02
C LEU A 177 12.36 10.62 33.25
N ARG A 178 12.68 9.35 33.03
CA ARG A 178 11.82 8.22 33.34
C ARG A 178 12.31 7.59 34.63
N MET A 179 11.42 7.35 35.58
CA MET A 179 11.80 6.83 36.89
C MET A 179 10.89 5.69 37.33
N LYS A 180 11.50 4.58 37.74
CA LYS A 180 10.89 3.62 38.67
C LYS A 180 11.45 3.92 40.05
N TYR A 181 10.59 4.16 41.04
CA TYR A 181 11.05 4.55 42.36
C TYR A 181 10.20 3.95 43.47
N ASP A 182 10.84 3.73 44.60
CA ASP A 182 10.24 3.35 45.86
C ASP A 182 11.17 3.83 46.98
N ASP A 183 10.75 4.66 47.94
CA ASP A 183 9.46 5.37 48.02
C ASP A 183 9.45 6.75 47.36
N GLY A 184 10.63 7.35 47.25
CA GLY A 184 10.78 8.73 46.82
C GLY A 184 12.16 9.01 46.26
N PHE A 185 12.30 10.15 45.61
CA PHE A 185 13.60 10.59 45.09
C PHE A 185 13.68 12.09 44.87
N VAL A 186 14.92 12.59 44.75
CA VAL A 186 15.25 13.85 44.10
C VAL A 186 16.31 13.60 43.04
N ALA A 187 16.01 13.97 41.80
CA ALA A 187 16.91 13.84 40.67
C ALA A 187 17.59 15.18 40.37
N TYR A 188 18.89 15.14 40.09
CA TYR A 188 19.72 16.27 39.78
C TYR A 188 20.48 16.01 38.48
N LEU A 189 20.53 17.01 37.60
CA LEU A 189 21.35 17.00 36.41
C LEU A 189 22.45 18.05 36.56
N ASN A 190 23.71 17.60 36.51
CA ASN A 190 24.88 18.46 36.69
C ASN A 190 24.80 19.38 37.93
N GLY A 191 24.19 18.88 39.00
CA GLY A 191 24.06 19.58 40.29
C GLY A 191 22.78 20.40 40.48
N VAL A 192 21.92 20.51 39.47
CA VAL A 192 20.63 21.22 39.58
C VAL A 192 19.48 20.22 39.64
N ALA A 193 18.55 20.41 40.58
CA ALA A 193 17.39 19.52 40.72
C ALA A 193 16.46 19.64 39.51
N ILE A 194 16.10 18.50 38.90
CA ILE A 194 15.24 18.42 37.72
C ILE A 194 13.89 17.74 37.97
N ALA A 195 13.78 16.91 39.02
CA ALA A 195 12.54 16.24 39.40
C ALA A 195 12.59 15.76 40.86
N ARG A 196 11.42 15.58 41.48
CA ARG A 196 11.29 14.96 42.80
C ARG A 196 9.93 14.28 42.98
N ARG A 197 9.88 13.19 43.74
CA ARG A 197 8.66 12.53 44.23
C ARG A 197 8.84 12.14 45.68
N ASN A 198 7.81 12.32 46.50
CA ASN A 198 7.82 12.02 47.94
C ASN A 198 9.05 12.54 48.69
N ALA A 199 9.62 13.67 48.29
CA ALA A 199 10.82 14.24 48.91
C ALA A 199 10.45 15.42 49.82
N PRO A 200 11.13 15.59 50.97
CA PRO A 200 10.94 16.76 51.82
C PRO A 200 11.34 18.04 51.07
N ALA A 201 10.81 19.19 51.51
CA ALA A 201 11.04 20.48 50.86
C ALA A 201 12.53 20.84 50.76
N ALA A 202 13.30 20.55 51.82
CA ALA A 202 14.74 20.75 51.93
C ALA A 202 15.42 19.44 52.36
N PRO A 203 15.71 18.53 51.41
CA PRO A 203 16.32 17.25 51.74
C PRO A 203 17.77 17.46 52.22
N ILE A 204 18.13 16.75 53.28
CA ILE A 204 19.50 16.60 53.78
C ILE A 204 19.99 15.18 53.44
N TRP A 205 21.27 14.89 53.71
CA TRP A 205 21.93 13.65 53.27
C TRP A 205 21.24 12.34 53.71
N ASN A 206 20.46 12.35 54.79
CA ASN A 206 19.72 11.19 55.32
C ASN A 206 18.23 11.49 55.51
N SER A 207 17.63 12.24 54.59
CA SER A 207 16.20 12.49 54.60
C SER A 207 15.40 11.21 54.35
N ALA A 208 14.22 11.12 54.95
CA ALA A 208 13.24 10.10 54.59
C ALA A 208 12.27 10.63 53.52
N ALA A 209 11.62 9.72 52.81
CA ALA A 209 10.50 10.03 51.96
C ALA A 209 9.32 10.55 52.80
N THR A 210 8.53 11.47 52.24
CA THR A 210 7.38 12.07 52.94
C THR A 210 6.16 11.16 52.99
N ASN A 211 6.07 10.18 52.09
CA ASN A 211 5.01 9.18 51.95
C ASN A 211 5.60 7.92 51.32
N SER A 212 4.93 6.77 51.49
CA SER A 212 5.30 5.55 50.77
C SER A 212 4.82 5.57 49.32
N HIS A 213 5.43 4.74 48.48
CA HIS A 213 4.98 4.47 47.12
C HIS A 213 4.60 3.00 46.97
N PRO A 214 3.43 2.63 46.41
CA PRO A 214 3.07 1.22 46.32
C PRO A 214 4.04 0.42 45.44
N ASP A 215 4.51 -0.74 45.88
CA ASP A 215 5.54 -1.56 45.20
C ASP A 215 5.13 -1.92 43.76
N SER A 216 3.83 -2.17 43.57
CA SER A 216 3.26 -2.46 42.25
C SER A 216 3.35 -1.27 41.27
N ALA A 217 3.28 -0.04 41.78
CA ALA A 217 3.46 1.19 41.01
C ALA A 217 4.95 1.53 40.83
N ALA A 218 5.79 1.21 41.82
CA ALA A 218 7.24 1.38 41.74
C ALA A 218 7.87 0.64 40.54
N LEU A 219 7.26 -0.47 40.09
CA LEU A 219 7.73 -1.24 38.93
C LEU A 219 7.43 -0.61 37.56
N VAL A 220 6.65 0.47 37.51
CA VAL A 220 6.26 1.16 36.27
C VAL A 220 7.05 2.46 36.12
N PHE A 221 7.53 2.74 34.92
CA PHE A 221 8.20 4.02 34.65
C PHE A 221 7.19 5.17 34.70
N GLU A 222 7.46 6.15 35.55
CA GLU A 222 6.87 7.48 35.45
C GLU A 222 7.72 8.34 34.50
N ASP A 223 7.11 8.86 33.44
CA ASP A 223 7.76 9.78 32.51
C ASP A 223 7.57 11.23 33.00
N ILE A 224 8.67 11.91 33.30
CA ILE A 224 8.70 13.29 33.81
C ILE A 224 9.36 14.19 32.76
N ASP A 225 8.65 15.23 32.33
CA ASP A 225 9.18 16.23 31.43
C ASP A 225 10.27 17.06 32.11
N ALA A 226 11.48 16.98 31.57
CA ALA A 226 12.66 17.71 32.00
C ALA A 226 13.16 18.67 30.90
N SER A 227 12.33 18.99 29.91
CA SER A 227 12.75 19.79 28.74
C SER A 227 13.24 21.19 29.11
N ALA A 228 12.70 21.78 30.18
CA ALA A 228 13.19 23.06 30.73
C ALA A 228 14.66 23.00 31.23
N HIS A 229 15.20 21.80 31.40
CA HIS A 229 16.54 21.53 31.93
C HIS A 229 17.54 21.09 30.84
N ILE A 230 17.17 21.10 29.56
CA ILE A 230 18.06 20.77 28.43
C ILE A 230 19.35 21.60 28.48
N GLY A 231 19.25 22.89 28.81
CA GLY A 231 20.41 23.80 28.90
C GLY A 231 21.40 23.47 30.02
N LEU A 232 21.13 22.49 30.88
CA LEU A 232 22.09 22.00 31.87
C LEU A 232 23.03 20.92 31.32
N LEU A 233 22.68 20.30 30.19
CA LEU A 233 23.52 19.32 29.53
C LEU A 233 24.73 20.04 28.93
N GLN A 234 25.88 19.36 28.91
CA GLN A 234 27.10 19.85 28.28
C GLN A 234 27.69 18.79 27.35
N GLU A 235 28.40 19.23 26.31
CA GLU A 235 29.20 18.33 25.50
C GLU A 235 30.27 17.67 26.39
N GLY A 236 30.52 16.39 26.18
CA GLY A 236 31.37 15.60 27.06
C GLY A 236 30.65 15.13 28.31
N GLY A 237 31.32 15.21 29.47
CA GLY A 237 30.90 14.54 30.70
C GLY A 237 29.73 15.22 31.41
N ASN A 238 28.69 14.45 31.72
CA ASN A 238 27.52 14.87 32.50
C ASN A 238 27.30 13.90 33.67
N VAL A 239 26.52 14.31 34.66
CA VAL A 239 26.13 13.46 35.78
C VAL A 239 24.64 13.62 36.07
N LEU A 240 23.92 12.51 35.99
CA LEU A 240 22.60 12.37 36.62
C LEU A 240 22.81 11.84 38.04
N ALA A 241 22.45 12.62 39.05
CA ALA A 241 22.53 12.22 40.45
C ALA A 241 21.13 12.03 41.02
N ILE A 242 20.91 10.96 41.76
CA ILE A 242 19.63 10.67 42.42
C ILE A 242 19.87 10.56 43.92
N GLN A 243 19.11 11.31 44.70
CA GLN A 243 18.92 11.02 46.12
C GLN A 243 17.68 10.13 46.22
N ALA A 244 17.90 8.84 46.46
CA ALA A 244 16.87 7.85 46.75
C ALA A 244 16.37 8.03 48.19
N LEU A 245 15.07 7.84 48.43
CA LEU A 245 14.45 8.05 49.74
C LEU A 245 13.51 6.89 50.07
N ASN A 246 13.71 6.26 51.22
CA ASN A 246 12.72 5.42 51.89
C ASN A 246 11.96 6.20 52.94
N VAL A 247 10.75 5.76 53.30
CA VAL A 247 10.00 6.37 54.40
C VAL A 247 10.69 6.19 55.75
N SER A 248 11.52 5.15 55.91
CA SER A 248 12.35 4.98 57.11
C SER A 248 13.62 4.17 56.86
N GLY A 249 14.58 4.24 57.79
CA GLY A 249 15.78 3.40 57.70
C GLY A 249 15.51 1.92 57.96
N SER A 250 14.40 1.57 58.62
CA SER A 250 13.99 0.18 58.90
C SER A 250 13.10 -0.43 57.83
N ASP A 251 12.83 0.34 56.78
CA ASP A 251 11.98 -0.08 55.67
C ASP A 251 12.69 -1.13 54.80
N ASP A 252 11.93 -2.11 54.31
CA ASP A 252 12.46 -3.39 53.84
C ASP A 252 12.56 -3.52 52.32
N ASP A 253 12.05 -2.54 51.59
CA ASP A 253 12.11 -2.40 50.14
C ASP A 253 12.69 -1.04 49.74
N LEU A 254 13.26 -0.98 48.52
CA LEU A 254 13.76 0.24 47.87
C LEU A 254 14.00 -0.10 46.41
N LEU A 255 13.51 0.73 45.50
CA LEU A 255 13.78 0.61 44.06
C LEU A 255 14.11 1.98 43.50
N ILE A 256 15.19 2.09 42.73
CA ILE A 256 15.51 3.30 41.98
C ILE A 256 16.07 2.91 40.63
N VAL A 257 15.32 3.17 39.56
CA VAL A 257 15.74 2.94 38.17
C VAL A 257 15.49 4.21 37.36
N PRO A 258 16.52 5.07 37.21
CA PRO A 258 16.44 6.26 36.39
C PRO A 258 16.80 5.98 34.92
N GLU A 259 16.13 6.64 34.00
CA GLU A 259 16.47 6.71 32.58
C GLU A 259 16.30 8.16 32.10
N LEU A 260 17.30 8.73 31.43
CA LEU A 260 17.24 10.08 30.87
C LEU A 260 17.31 9.98 29.34
N THR A 261 16.27 10.47 28.65
CA THR A 261 16.14 10.36 27.19
C THR A 261 16.01 11.74 26.54
N GLY A 262 16.79 11.97 25.48
CA GLY A 262 16.73 13.19 24.66
C GLY A 262 16.19 12.89 23.26
N PHE A 263 15.38 13.80 22.70
CA PHE A 263 14.84 13.70 21.35
C PHE A 263 15.14 14.97 20.52
N LYS A 264 15.50 14.78 19.25
CA LYS A 264 15.65 15.82 18.22
C LYS A 264 14.63 15.61 17.08
N LEU A 265 13.96 16.67 16.67
CA LEU A 265 13.05 16.72 15.54
C LEU A 265 13.78 17.22 14.29
N ASN A 266 14.07 16.33 13.35
CA ASN A 266 14.58 16.72 12.03
C ASN A 266 13.41 17.03 11.09
N VAL A 267 13.09 18.32 10.91
CA VAL A 267 12.13 18.74 9.87
C VAL A 267 12.86 18.72 8.52
N LEU A 268 12.68 17.62 7.75
CA LEU A 268 13.09 17.60 6.35
C LEU A 268 12.16 18.53 5.54
N PRO A 269 12.68 19.22 4.50
CA PRO A 269 11.81 19.91 3.56
C PRO A 269 10.85 18.91 2.91
N GLU A 270 9.68 19.39 2.48
CA GLU A 270 8.70 18.57 1.78
C GLU A 270 9.35 17.85 0.60
N ARG A 271 9.06 16.55 0.48
CA ARG A 271 9.56 15.70 -0.59
C ARG A 271 8.42 14.98 -1.27
N TYR A 272 8.61 14.70 -2.55
CA TYR A 272 7.68 13.95 -3.37
C TYR A 272 8.14 12.50 -3.50
N TYR A 273 7.21 11.55 -3.45
CA TYR A 273 7.50 10.12 -3.52
C TYR A 273 6.68 9.48 -4.62
N ALA A 274 7.35 8.82 -5.58
CA ALA A 274 6.68 8.09 -6.65
C ALA A 274 6.09 6.76 -6.16
N THR A 275 6.70 6.15 -5.14
CA THR A 275 6.29 4.84 -4.61
C THR A 275 5.77 5.02 -3.19
N PRO A 276 4.53 4.61 -2.88
CA PRO A 276 4.01 4.64 -1.52
C PRO A 276 4.77 3.65 -0.63
N SER A 277 4.96 3.99 0.66
CA SER A 277 5.56 3.09 1.66
C SER A 277 4.63 2.82 2.87
N PRO A 278 3.47 2.15 2.68
CA PRO A 278 2.51 1.95 3.76
C PRO A 278 3.12 1.16 4.92
N GLY A 279 3.04 1.70 6.14
CA GLY A 279 3.58 1.07 7.35
C GLY A 279 5.11 1.09 7.47
N ALA A 280 5.83 1.72 6.54
CA ALA A 280 7.28 1.88 6.55
C ALA A 280 7.68 3.36 6.49
N THR A 281 8.97 3.64 6.72
CA THR A 281 9.52 4.99 6.60
C THR A 281 9.70 5.38 5.13
N ASN A 282 9.21 6.56 4.75
CA ASN A 282 9.47 7.15 3.44
C ASN A 282 10.97 7.50 3.29
N SER A 283 11.66 6.98 2.28
CA SER A 283 13.09 7.26 2.02
C SER A 283 13.34 7.74 0.58
N GLY A 284 14.37 8.57 0.37
CA GLY A 284 14.86 8.94 -0.97
C GLY A 284 14.00 9.92 -1.81
N GLY A 285 13.04 10.63 -1.21
CA GLY A 285 12.08 11.48 -1.94
C GLY A 285 12.72 12.62 -2.77
N ALA A 286 11.99 13.05 -3.80
CA ALA A 286 12.38 14.06 -4.76
C ALA A 286 12.10 15.50 -4.28
N LEU A 287 12.83 16.45 -4.85
CA LEU A 287 12.77 17.88 -4.53
C LEU A 287 11.56 18.60 -5.13
N GLY A 288 10.88 17.99 -6.09
CA GLY A 288 9.77 18.59 -6.82
C GLY A 288 9.28 17.70 -7.96
N LEU A 289 8.25 18.18 -8.65
CA LEU A 289 7.66 17.56 -9.84
C LEU A 289 8.03 18.38 -11.06
N VAL A 290 8.54 17.74 -12.11
CA VAL A 290 8.76 18.42 -13.39
C VAL A 290 7.41 18.66 -14.05
N ALA A 291 7.20 19.89 -14.51
CA ALA A 291 6.01 20.29 -15.22
C ALA A 291 5.89 19.55 -16.55
N ASP A 292 4.66 19.19 -16.86
CA ASP A 292 4.27 18.45 -18.04
C ASP A 292 4.78 19.08 -19.36
N THR A 293 4.99 18.24 -20.37
CA THR A 293 5.40 18.70 -21.69
C THR A 293 4.25 19.39 -22.43
N LYS A 294 4.61 20.33 -23.32
CA LYS A 294 3.66 21.05 -24.17
C LYS A 294 4.17 21.09 -25.60
N PHE A 295 3.34 20.63 -26.52
CA PHE A 295 3.60 20.61 -27.95
C PHE A 295 2.97 21.84 -28.61
N SER A 296 3.69 22.47 -29.53
CA SER A 296 3.19 23.65 -30.25
C SER A 296 2.07 23.34 -31.24
N ILE A 297 1.93 22.08 -31.64
CA ILE A 297 0.92 21.57 -32.58
C ILE A 297 0.30 20.33 -31.94
N ASP A 298 -1.03 20.25 -31.93
CA ASP A 298 -1.71 19.11 -31.33
C ASP A 298 -1.65 17.87 -32.26
N ARG A 299 -1.86 16.68 -31.70
CA ARG A 299 -2.05 15.45 -32.49
C ARG A 299 -3.25 15.61 -33.44
N GLY A 300 -3.28 14.89 -34.55
CA GLY A 300 -4.33 15.11 -35.55
C GLY A 300 -4.01 14.60 -36.95
N PHE A 301 -4.90 14.90 -37.88
CA PHE A 301 -4.70 14.66 -39.31
C PHE A 301 -4.11 15.88 -40.02
N TYR A 302 -3.07 15.64 -40.80
CA TYR A 302 -2.31 16.66 -41.50
C TYR A 302 -2.06 16.27 -42.97
N ASN A 303 -1.94 17.28 -43.82
CA ASN A 303 -1.68 17.12 -45.26
C ASN A 303 -0.44 17.88 -45.74
N ILE A 304 0.15 18.73 -44.89
CA ILE A 304 1.32 19.55 -45.19
C ILE A 304 2.34 19.34 -44.07
N PRO A 305 3.64 19.15 -44.39
CA PRO A 305 4.70 19.07 -43.38
C PRO A 305 4.82 20.33 -42.51
N PHE A 306 5.23 20.16 -41.26
CA PHE A 306 5.40 21.24 -40.29
C PHE A 306 6.53 20.94 -39.31
N THR A 307 6.84 21.91 -38.44
CA THR A 307 7.76 21.71 -37.31
C THR A 307 7.00 21.82 -35.99
N VAL A 308 7.37 20.97 -35.03
CA VAL A 308 6.77 20.92 -33.70
C VAL A 308 7.80 21.32 -32.66
N ALA A 309 7.47 22.31 -31.85
CA ALA A 309 8.25 22.66 -30.67
C ALA A 309 7.69 21.96 -29.43
N ILE A 310 8.58 21.52 -28.54
CA ILE A 310 8.25 20.92 -27.24
C ILE A 310 8.81 21.83 -26.13
N THR A 311 8.01 22.10 -25.10
CA THR A 311 8.38 22.94 -23.97
C THR A 311 7.98 22.31 -22.65
N SER A 312 8.58 22.76 -21.54
CA SER A 312 8.16 22.46 -20.16
C SER A 312 8.27 23.74 -19.34
N ALA A 313 7.32 23.96 -18.43
CA ALA A 313 7.34 25.14 -17.56
C ALA A 313 8.44 25.08 -16.49
N THR A 314 9.03 23.89 -16.25
CA THR A 314 10.12 23.74 -15.29
C THR A 314 11.42 24.26 -15.89
N ALA A 315 11.91 25.37 -15.34
CA ALA A 315 13.20 25.93 -15.71
C ALA A 315 14.33 24.89 -15.58
N ASN A 316 15.17 24.84 -16.62
CA ASN A 316 16.31 23.94 -16.76
C ASN A 316 15.95 22.44 -16.76
N ALA A 317 14.72 22.08 -17.11
CA ALA A 317 14.38 20.69 -17.42
C ALA A 317 14.97 20.29 -18.79
N GLU A 318 15.53 19.09 -18.88
CA GLU A 318 15.94 18.47 -20.14
C GLU A 318 14.74 17.72 -20.72
N ILE A 319 14.39 18.04 -21.97
CA ILE A 319 13.35 17.33 -22.71
C ILE A 319 14.01 16.28 -23.60
N ARG A 320 13.51 15.04 -23.56
CA ARG A 320 13.90 13.97 -24.48
C ARG A 320 12.71 13.44 -25.23
N PHE A 321 12.93 12.98 -26.46
CA PHE A 321 11.87 12.47 -27.31
C PHE A 321 12.28 11.23 -28.13
N THR A 322 11.27 10.51 -28.60
CA THR A 322 11.40 9.36 -29.53
C THR A 322 10.33 9.44 -30.61
N THR A 323 10.60 8.81 -31.76
CA THR A 323 9.66 8.74 -32.90
C THR A 323 9.44 7.31 -33.41
N ASN A 324 9.97 6.32 -32.69
CA ASN A 324 9.95 4.90 -33.04
C ASN A 324 9.09 4.07 -32.07
N GLY A 325 8.26 4.73 -31.26
CA GLY A 325 7.41 4.10 -30.25
C GLY A 325 8.09 3.79 -28.92
N GLU A 326 9.41 3.88 -28.80
CA GLU A 326 10.13 3.66 -27.53
C GLU A 326 9.74 4.68 -26.46
N ILE A 327 9.74 4.29 -25.18
CA ILE A 327 9.44 5.22 -24.08
C ILE A 327 10.67 6.11 -23.83
N PRO A 328 10.61 7.44 -24.06
CA PRO A 328 11.71 8.34 -23.69
C PRO A 328 11.90 8.34 -22.17
N SER A 329 13.14 8.52 -21.70
CA SER A 329 13.47 8.61 -20.28
C SER A 329 14.65 9.56 -20.09
N ALA A 330 15.11 9.78 -18.86
CA ALA A 330 16.31 10.59 -18.60
C ALA A 330 17.58 10.09 -19.35
N VAL A 331 17.59 8.83 -19.81
CA VAL A 331 18.72 8.21 -20.51
C VAL A 331 18.36 7.65 -21.90
N ASN A 332 17.08 7.63 -22.26
CA ASN A 332 16.60 7.09 -23.53
C ASN A 332 15.93 8.18 -24.38
N GLY A 333 16.19 8.17 -25.69
CA GLY A 333 15.68 9.16 -26.64
C GLY A 333 16.63 10.31 -26.91
N PHE A 334 16.29 11.11 -27.91
CA PHE A 334 17.07 12.25 -28.37
C PHE A 334 16.82 13.47 -27.48
N ILE A 335 17.88 14.21 -27.13
CA ILE A 335 17.74 15.48 -26.42
C ILE A 335 17.10 16.50 -27.37
N TYR A 336 15.98 17.07 -26.95
CA TYR A 336 15.29 18.11 -27.69
C TYR A 336 16.07 19.44 -27.57
N THR A 337 16.54 19.94 -28.71
CA THR A 337 17.31 21.20 -28.80
C THR A 337 16.72 22.16 -29.85
N THR A 338 16.03 21.64 -30.86
CA THR A 338 15.39 22.41 -31.92
C THR A 338 14.03 21.78 -32.29
N PRO A 339 13.08 22.56 -32.85
CA PRO A 339 11.82 22.02 -33.34
C PRO A 339 12.00 20.81 -34.29
N ILE A 340 11.10 19.83 -34.17
CA ILE A 340 11.15 18.56 -34.89
C ILE A 340 10.31 18.66 -36.15
N THR A 341 10.88 18.33 -37.31
CA THR A 341 10.15 18.28 -38.57
C THR A 341 9.27 17.03 -38.65
N ILE A 342 7.98 17.23 -38.89
CA ILE A 342 6.99 16.19 -39.13
C ILE A 342 6.52 16.30 -40.58
N ASN A 343 6.86 15.32 -41.40
CA ASN A 343 6.54 15.27 -42.83
C ASN A 343 5.86 13.98 -43.28
N LYS A 344 5.62 13.06 -42.34
CA LYS A 344 4.90 11.80 -42.54
C LYS A 344 4.20 11.39 -41.25
N THR A 345 3.35 10.36 -41.32
CA THR A 345 2.72 9.80 -40.12
C THR A 345 3.78 9.44 -39.09
N THR A 346 3.69 10.03 -37.90
CA THR A 346 4.72 9.93 -36.86
C THR A 346 4.07 9.94 -35.47
N ALA A 347 4.38 8.95 -34.65
CA ALA A 347 4.07 8.96 -33.22
C ALA A 347 5.27 9.57 -32.48
N LEU A 348 5.15 10.82 -32.03
CA LEU A 348 6.19 11.54 -31.31
C LEU A 348 5.93 11.45 -29.81
N ARG A 349 6.87 10.92 -29.04
CA ARG A 349 6.76 10.81 -27.57
C ARG A 349 7.78 11.69 -26.90
N ALA A 350 7.44 12.36 -25.80
CA ALA A 350 8.36 13.22 -25.07
C ALA A 350 8.23 13.08 -23.54
N ILE A 351 9.31 13.42 -22.85
CA ILE A 351 9.38 13.52 -21.39
C ILE A 351 10.27 14.69 -21.01
N ALA A 352 9.92 15.40 -19.93
CA ALA A 352 10.78 16.40 -19.30
C ALA A 352 11.38 15.84 -18.00
N THR A 353 12.68 16.00 -17.83
CA THR A 353 13.43 15.47 -16.67
C THR A 353 14.31 16.54 -16.05
N LYS A 354 14.52 16.44 -14.73
CA LYS A 354 15.43 17.33 -13.99
C LYS A 354 16.08 16.55 -12.84
N PRO A 355 17.41 16.62 -12.66
CA PRO A 355 18.08 15.91 -11.58
C PRO A 355 17.48 16.22 -10.20
N GLY A 356 17.19 15.18 -9.43
CA GLY A 356 16.61 15.28 -8.08
C GLY A 356 15.09 15.53 -8.05
N TRP A 357 14.42 15.63 -9.19
CA TRP A 357 12.97 15.84 -9.31
C TRP A 357 12.31 14.58 -9.89
N LEU A 358 11.01 14.37 -9.61
CA LEU A 358 10.24 13.38 -10.35
C LEU A 358 10.01 13.90 -11.78
N PRO A 359 10.22 13.08 -12.81
CA PRO A 359 10.02 13.50 -14.19
C PRO A 359 8.53 13.77 -14.48
N SER A 360 8.24 14.44 -15.60
CA SER A 360 6.88 14.44 -16.13
C SER A 360 6.48 13.01 -16.50
N ASP A 361 5.19 12.78 -16.71
CA ASP A 361 4.75 11.66 -17.50
C ASP A 361 5.21 11.78 -18.96
N VAL A 362 4.98 10.70 -19.71
CA VAL A 362 5.33 10.64 -21.13
C VAL A 362 4.11 11.00 -21.95
N ASP A 363 4.15 12.17 -22.56
CA ASP A 363 3.19 12.57 -23.57
C ASP A 363 3.51 11.89 -24.89
N THR A 364 2.47 11.48 -25.61
CA THR A 364 2.59 11.03 -27.00
C THR A 364 1.69 11.90 -27.86
N HIS A 365 2.14 12.30 -29.04
CA HIS A 365 1.36 12.99 -30.07
C HIS A 365 1.52 12.25 -31.40
N THR A 366 0.44 11.64 -31.90
CA THR A 366 0.43 11.04 -33.23
C THR A 366 -0.08 12.02 -34.28
N TYR A 367 0.80 12.35 -35.24
CA TYR A 367 0.48 13.17 -36.40
C TYR A 367 0.25 12.24 -37.60
N VAL A 368 -0.91 12.34 -38.25
CA VAL A 368 -1.33 11.37 -39.28
C VAL A 368 -1.40 12.02 -40.65
N PHE A 369 -0.68 11.46 -41.62
CA PHE A 369 -0.74 11.86 -43.01
C PHE A 369 -1.48 10.78 -43.80
N LEU A 370 -2.75 11.02 -44.11
CA LEU A 370 -3.61 10.01 -44.76
C LEU A 370 -3.07 9.53 -46.11
N ASN A 371 -2.36 10.39 -46.85
CA ASN A 371 -1.69 9.96 -48.08
C ASN A 371 -0.62 8.89 -47.82
N ASN A 372 0.11 8.97 -46.70
CA ASN A 372 1.05 7.91 -46.32
C ASN A 372 0.34 6.63 -45.90
N VAL A 373 -0.81 6.76 -45.24
CA VAL A 373 -1.64 5.60 -44.86
C VAL A 373 -2.15 4.88 -46.11
N ILE A 374 -2.68 5.62 -47.09
CA ILE A 374 -3.21 5.05 -48.34
C ILE A 374 -2.14 4.30 -49.14
N THR A 375 -0.90 4.79 -49.11
CA THR A 375 0.25 4.17 -49.80
C THR A 375 1.11 3.29 -48.88
N GLN A 376 0.59 2.89 -47.72
CA GLN A 376 1.29 2.05 -46.76
C GLN A 376 1.75 0.74 -47.43
N SER A 377 3.02 0.38 -47.24
CA SER A 377 3.64 -0.79 -47.87
C SER A 377 4.42 -1.61 -46.85
N LEU A 378 4.66 -2.89 -47.17
CA LEU A 378 5.53 -3.77 -46.39
C LEU A 378 6.92 -3.15 -46.19
N ALA A 379 7.53 -2.64 -47.26
CA ALA A 379 8.84 -1.99 -47.22
C ALA A 379 8.85 -0.74 -46.32
N GLY A 380 7.80 0.08 -46.39
CA GLY A 380 7.64 1.25 -45.52
C GLY A 380 7.55 0.85 -44.05
N ALA A 381 6.69 -0.12 -43.73
CA ALA A 381 6.55 -0.65 -42.37
C ALA A 381 7.89 -1.20 -41.84
N THR A 382 8.64 -1.95 -42.66
CA THR A 382 9.94 -2.49 -42.25
C THR A 382 11.00 -1.43 -42.04
N ASN A 383 11.00 -0.37 -42.85
CA ASN A 383 11.89 0.78 -42.66
C ASN A 383 11.58 1.54 -41.37
N ASP A 384 10.31 1.54 -40.95
CA ASP A 384 9.86 2.12 -39.69
C ASP A 384 10.02 1.14 -38.50
N GLY A 385 10.71 0.02 -38.71
CA GLY A 385 11.17 -0.91 -37.67
C GLY A 385 10.27 -2.12 -37.44
N PHE A 386 9.12 -2.23 -38.13
CA PHE A 386 8.30 -3.44 -38.03
C PHE A 386 9.06 -4.63 -38.61
N PRO A 387 9.02 -5.80 -37.97
CA PRO A 387 9.76 -6.95 -38.47
C PRO A 387 9.12 -7.48 -39.76
N SER A 388 9.97 -7.92 -40.70
CA SER A 388 9.56 -8.49 -41.99
C SER A 388 8.99 -9.91 -41.87
N THR A 389 9.16 -10.55 -40.71
CA THR A 389 8.59 -11.86 -40.36
C THR A 389 8.27 -11.90 -38.87
N TRP A 390 7.25 -12.67 -38.49
CA TRP A 390 7.00 -13.06 -37.10
C TRP A 390 7.13 -14.59 -36.98
N PRO A 391 7.40 -15.13 -35.78
CA PRO A 391 7.46 -16.59 -35.61
C PRO A 391 6.20 -17.29 -36.14
N GLY A 392 6.40 -18.09 -37.19
CA GLY A 392 5.35 -18.88 -37.84
C GLY A 392 4.41 -18.10 -38.77
N THR A 393 4.69 -16.83 -39.12
CA THR A 393 3.82 -16.10 -40.05
C THR A 393 4.52 -14.95 -40.80
N THR A 394 4.09 -14.69 -42.04
CA THR A 394 4.54 -13.56 -42.85
C THR A 394 3.55 -12.40 -42.69
N PRO A 395 3.96 -11.22 -42.21
CA PRO A 395 3.06 -10.11 -41.97
C PRO A 395 2.45 -9.54 -43.26
N ASP A 396 1.22 -9.06 -43.16
CA ASP A 396 0.54 -8.29 -44.21
C ASP A 396 0.29 -6.84 -43.72
N TYR A 397 1.28 -5.98 -43.94
CA TYR A 397 1.22 -4.58 -43.53
C TYR A 397 0.70 -3.64 -44.63
N ALA A 398 0.60 -4.08 -45.87
CA ALA A 398 0.32 -3.16 -46.97
C ALA A 398 -1.17 -2.79 -47.00
N MET A 399 -1.46 -1.55 -47.43
CA MET A 399 -2.81 -1.26 -47.93
C MET A 399 -2.93 -1.85 -49.34
N ASP A 400 -3.89 -2.75 -49.56
CA ASP A 400 -4.05 -3.45 -50.83
C ASP A 400 -4.38 -2.45 -51.98
N PRO A 401 -3.53 -2.32 -53.00
CA PRO A 401 -3.78 -1.44 -54.15
C PRO A 401 -5.04 -1.79 -54.95
N ASN A 402 -5.50 -3.05 -54.89
CA ASN A 402 -6.77 -3.45 -55.52
C ASN A 402 -7.98 -2.81 -54.81
N VAL A 403 -7.79 -2.34 -53.57
CA VAL A 403 -8.78 -1.56 -52.83
C VAL A 403 -8.48 -0.08 -52.96
N THR A 404 -7.27 0.37 -52.66
CA THR A 404 -6.97 1.82 -52.63
C THR A 404 -6.97 2.47 -54.01
N GLY A 405 -6.65 1.74 -55.07
CA GLY A 405 -6.65 2.23 -56.45
C GLY A 405 -8.05 2.60 -56.96
N PRO A 406 -8.99 1.65 -57.06
CA PRO A 406 -10.34 1.92 -57.56
C PRO A 406 -11.12 2.95 -56.74
N TYR A 407 -10.83 3.05 -55.44
CA TYR A 407 -11.53 3.96 -54.51
C TYR A 407 -10.68 5.17 -54.10
N ALA A 408 -9.61 5.51 -54.83
CA ALA A 408 -8.63 6.54 -54.46
C ALA A 408 -9.27 7.88 -54.05
N ALA A 409 -10.30 8.34 -54.77
CA ALA A 409 -11.00 9.60 -54.49
C ALA A 409 -11.82 9.58 -53.18
N GLN A 410 -12.15 8.40 -52.66
CA GLN A 410 -12.96 8.21 -51.45
C GLN A 410 -12.11 7.87 -50.23
N MET A 411 -10.86 7.44 -50.42
CA MET A 411 -10.04 6.86 -49.34
C MET A 411 -9.83 7.79 -48.14
N THR A 412 -9.58 9.09 -48.37
CA THR A 412 -9.39 10.05 -47.28
C THR A 412 -10.67 10.26 -46.47
N ASN A 413 -11.83 10.32 -47.12
CA ASN A 413 -13.12 10.41 -46.43
C ASN A 413 -13.45 9.11 -45.71
N ALA A 414 -13.14 7.96 -46.30
CA ALA A 414 -13.36 6.65 -45.69
C ALA A 414 -12.56 6.51 -44.38
N LEU A 415 -11.28 6.87 -44.38
CA LEU A 415 -10.40 6.84 -43.20
C LEU A 415 -10.73 7.88 -42.13
N ARG A 416 -11.68 8.80 -42.40
CA ARG A 416 -12.19 9.79 -41.45
C ARG A 416 -13.65 9.56 -41.07
N SER A 417 -14.29 8.53 -41.64
CA SER A 417 -15.70 8.24 -41.40
C SER A 417 -15.96 7.69 -39.99
N LEU A 418 -14.91 7.15 -39.36
CA LEU A 418 -14.88 6.67 -37.98
C LEU A 418 -13.74 7.37 -37.23
N ALA A 419 -13.79 7.38 -35.90
CA ALA A 419 -12.67 7.88 -35.12
C ALA A 419 -11.47 6.92 -35.25
N SER A 420 -10.29 7.43 -34.91
CA SER A 420 -9.04 6.70 -35.00
C SER A 420 -8.43 6.52 -33.62
N LEU A 421 -8.12 5.27 -33.30
CA LEU A 421 -7.35 4.88 -32.12
C LEU A 421 -5.91 4.63 -32.51
N PHE A 422 -4.99 5.23 -31.75
CA PHE A 422 -3.55 5.06 -31.94
C PHE A 422 -2.98 4.39 -30.71
N VAL A 423 -2.32 3.26 -30.93
CA VAL A 423 -1.54 2.56 -29.91
C VAL A 423 -0.07 2.80 -30.23
N THR A 424 0.63 3.46 -29.32
CA THR A 424 2.06 3.72 -29.44
C THR A 424 2.85 2.96 -28.37
N THR A 425 3.84 2.18 -28.79
CA THR A 425 4.66 1.34 -27.92
C THR A 425 5.97 0.95 -28.59
N SER A 426 6.97 0.48 -27.83
CA SER A 426 8.12 -0.21 -28.40
C SER A 426 7.65 -1.33 -29.34
N ILE A 427 8.27 -1.46 -30.51
CA ILE A 427 8.00 -2.56 -31.44
C ILE A 427 8.30 -3.91 -30.78
N SER A 428 9.28 -3.96 -29.86
CA SER A 428 9.61 -5.17 -29.10
C SER A 428 8.43 -5.67 -28.24
N ASN A 429 7.61 -4.77 -27.67
CA ASN A 429 6.41 -5.15 -26.93
C ASN A 429 5.43 -5.94 -27.81
N LEU A 430 5.40 -5.67 -29.11
CA LEU A 430 4.55 -6.36 -30.07
C LEU A 430 5.21 -7.63 -30.59
N PHE A 431 6.49 -7.59 -30.97
CA PHE A 431 7.09 -8.63 -31.80
C PHE A 431 8.41 -9.23 -31.29
N ASP A 432 8.87 -8.87 -30.09
CA ASP A 432 10.04 -9.53 -29.50
C ASP A 432 9.87 -11.07 -29.47
N ALA A 433 10.97 -11.79 -29.70
CA ALA A 433 10.95 -13.24 -29.82
C ALA A 433 10.53 -13.93 -28.51
N THR A 434 10.77 -13.29 -27.36
CA THR A 434 10.50 -13.85 -26.03
C THR A 434 9.24 -13.26 -25.40
N THR A 435 8.99 -11.97 -25.66
CA THR A 435 8.00 -11.16 -24.93
C THR A 435 7.00 -10.45 -25.85
N GLY A 436 7.12 -10.52 -27.17
CA GLY A 436 6.19 -9.86 -28.08
C GLY A 436 4.78 -10.45 -28.00
N ILE A 437 3.76 -9.63 -27.79
CA ILE A 437 2.37 -10.11 -27.66
C ILE A 437 1.79 -10.66 -28.97
N TYR A 438 2.27 -10.19 -30.13
CA TYR A 438 1.93 -10.79 -31.42
C TYR A 438 2.75 -12.05 -31.70
N THR A 439 3.99 -12.13 -31.22
CA THR A 439 4.81 -13.35 -31.29
C THR A 439 4.22 -14.49 -30.46
N HIS A 440 3.62 -14.16 -29.32
CA HIS A 440 3.06 -15.10 -28.36
C HIS A 440 1.55 -14.88 -28.14
N PRO A 441 0.72 -14.97 -29.20
CA PRO A 441 -0.65 -14.48 -29.16
C PRO A 441 -1.58 -15.33 -28.27
N THR A 442 -1.19 -16.55 -27.92
CA THR A 442 -1.96 -17.46 -27.05
C THR A 442 -1.74 -17.19 -25.56
N GLN A 443 -0.69 -16.46 -25.21
CA GLN A 443 -0.33 -16.17 -23.82
C GLN A 443 -1.28 -15.15 -23.17
N HIS A 444 -1.31 -15.11 -21.85
CA HIS A 444 -2.29 -14.33 -21.09
C HIS A 444 -1.83 -14.01 -19.66
N GLY A 445 -2.55 -13.10 -19.00
CA GLY A 445 -2.23 -12.63 -17.65
C GLY A 445 -1.36 -11.37 -17.66
N ILE A 446 -1.04 -10.87 -16.47
CA ILE A 446 -0.35 -9.59 -16.29
C ILE A 446 1.07 -9.59 -16.91
N ALA A 447 1.74 -10.75 -16.93
CA ALA A 447 3.06 -10.89 -17.58
C ALA A 447 3.03 -10.66 -19.11
N TRP A 448 1.83 -10.71 -19.72
CA TRP A 448 1.60 -10.51 -21.15
C TRP A 448 0.87 -9.21 -21.46
N GLU A 449 0.83 -8.29 -20.49
CA GLU A 449 0.43 -6.89 -20.69
C GLU A 449 1.66 -6.04 -21.04
N ARG A 450 1.49 -5.12 -21.99
CA ARG A 450 2.54 -4.20 -22.43
C ARG A 450 2.09 -2.77 -22.19
N ALA A 451 2.98 -1.94 -21.65
CA ALA A 451 2.73 -0.51 -21.50
C ALA A 451 2.65 0.13 -22.89
N ILE A 452 1.59 0.91 -23.12
CA ILE A 452 1.33 1.64 -24.34
C ILE A 452 0.91 3.08 -24.00
N SER A 453 1.03 3.99 -24.95
CA SER A 453 0.19 5.19 -25.00
C SER A 453 -0.98 4.92 -25.93
N LEU A 454 -2.18 5.32 -25.53
CA LEU A 454 -3.40 5.23 -26.31
C LEU A 454 -3.92 6.64 -26.58
N GLU A 455 -4.18 6.94 -27.85
CA GLU A 455 -4.78 8.21 -28.28
C GLU A 455 -6.08 7.93 -29.05
N MET A 456 -7.06 8.83 -28.93
CA MET A 456 -8.23 8.86 -29.80
C MET A 456 -8.31 10.20 -30.53
N ILE A 457 -8.49 10.15 -31.85
CA ILE A 457 -8.77 11.31 -32.69
C ILE A 457 -10.14 11.12 -33.31
N GLY A 458 -11.05 12.07 -33.06
CA GLY A 458 -12.42 12.02 -33.55
C GLY A 458 -12.53 12.19 -35.07
N THR A 459 -13.72 11.95 -35.62
CA THR A 459 -14.01 12.11 -37.06
C THR A 459 -13.80 13.54 -37.56
N ASN A 460 -14.00 14.53 -36.68
CA ASN A 460 -13.70 15.94 -36.91
C ASN A 460 -12.18 16.24 -37.03
N GLY A 461 -11.33 15.27 -36.69
CA GLY A 461 -9.88 15.35 -36.71
C GLY A 461 -9.26 16.02 -35.48
N GLN A 462 -10.05 16.30 -34.44
CA GLN A 462 -9.58 16.82 -33.17
C GLN A 462 -9.17 15.68 -32.23
N SER A 463 -8.18 15.95 -31.39
CA SER A 463 -7.82 15.08 -30.26
C SER A 463 -9.00 14.93 -29.31
N GLU A 464 -9.32 13.70 -28.93
CA GLU A 464 -10.25 13.42 -27.83
C GLU A 464 -9.50 13.22 -26.52
N PHE A 465 -8.55 12.29 -26.49
CA PHE A 465 -7.72 12.02 -25.31
C PHE A 465 -6.38 11.38 -25.65
N GLN A 466 -5.49 11.37 -24.66
CA GLN A 466 -4.33 10.49 -24.61
C GLN A 466 -4.11 9.95 -23.21
N GLU A 467 -3.92 8.64 -23.11
CA GLU A 467 -3.70 7.98 -21.83
C GLU A 467 -2.67 6.85 -21.93
N ASN A 468 -1.77 6.81 -20.96
CA ASN A 468 -0.83 5.69 -20.83
C ASN A 468 -1.55 4.51 -20.14
N CYS A 469 -1.51 3.33 -20.76
CA CYS A 469 -2.28 2.17 -20.32
C CYS A 469 -1.61 0.84 -20.71
N GLY A 470 -2.24 -0.28 -20.37
CA GLY A 470 -1.80 -1.62 -20.72
C GLY A 470 -2.53 -2.17 -21.93
N LEU A 471 -1.83 -2.98 -22.73
CA LEU A 471 -2.39 -3.70 -23.88
C LEU A 471 -2.02 -5.18 -23.83
N ARG A 472 -2.93 -6.07 -24.24
CA ARG A 472 -2.62 -7.47 -24.53
C ARG A 472 -3.55 -8.08 -25.57
N ILE A 473 -3.17 -9.23 -26.12
CA ILE A 473 -4.05 -10.02 -26.98
C ILE A 473 -5.25 -10.57 -26.19
N GLN A 474 -6.42 -10.56 -26.83
CA GLN A 474 -7.67 -11.12 -26.34
C GLN A 474 -8.26 -12.13 -27.35
N GLY A 475 -9.04 -13.09 -26.84
CA GLY A 475 -9.83 -14.03 -27.66
C GLY A 475 -9.74 -15.47 -27.20
N GLY A 476 -10.01 -16.41 -28.10
CA GLY A 476 -9.80 -17.84 -27.93
C GLY A 476 -9.17 -18.40 -29.20
N ALA A 477 -9.95 -19.08 -30.03
CA ALA A 477 -9.51 -19.64 -31.32
C ALA A 477 -8.76 -18.62 -32.20
N PHE A 478 -9.32 -17.42 -32.40
CA PHE A 478 -8.75 -16.36 -33.23
C PHE A 478 -7.47 -15.70 -32.71
N ARG A 479 -6.89 -16.23 -31.61
CA ARG A 479 -5.51 -15.93 -31.24
C ARG A 479 -4.51 -16.72 -32.10
N GLY A 480 -4.89 -17.90 -32.60
CA GLY A 480 -4.04 -18.75 -33.45
C GLY A 480 -3.77 -18.13 -34.82
N PHE A 481 -2.55 -18.30 -35.32
CA PHE A 481 -2.16 -17.83 -36.66
C PHE A 481 -2.84 -18.60 -37.80
N ASN A 482 -3.32 -19.82 -37.53
CA ASN A 482 -4.10 -20.61 -38.47
C ASN A 482 -5.47 -20.01 -38.79
N TYR A 483 -5.95 -19.03 -38.01
CA TYR A 483 -7.23 -18.36 -38.25
C TYR A 483 -7.04 -16.93 -38.78
N THR A 484 -6.19 -16.13 -38.14
CA THR A 484 -5.98 -14.74 -38.57
C THR A 484 -4.69 -14.19 -38.00
N GLN A 485 -4.04 -13.28 -38.72
CA GLN A 485 -2.95 -12.46 -38.17
C GLN A 485 -3.46 -11.25 -37.40
N LYS A 486 -4.69 -10.79 -37.69
CA LYS A 486 -5.33 -9.64 -37.07
C LYS A 486 -5.94 -10.04 -35.73
N LYS A 487 -5.29 -9.67 -34.63
CA LYS A 487 -5.67 -10.10 -33.28
C LYS A 487 -6.63 -9.11 -32.64
N SER A 488 -7.57 -9.61 -31.83
CA SER A 488 -8.33 -8.75 -30.92
C SER A 488 -7.44 -8.34 -29.75
N LEU A 489 -7.63 -7.12 -29.25
CA LEU A 489 -6.81 -6.53 -28.19
C LEU A 489 -7.68 -6.17 -26.99
N ARG A 490 -7.10 -6.24 -25.80
CA ARG A 490 -7.67 -5.69 -24.57
C ARG A 490 -6.83 -4.51 -24.13
N VAL A 491 -7.48 -3.37 -23.98
CA VAL A 491 -6.93 -2.18 -23.33
C VAL A 491 -7.25 -2.26 -21.83
N LEU A 492 -6.28 -1.96 -20.98
CA LEU A 492 -6.41 -2.01 -19.52
C LEU A 492 -5.85 -0.73 -18.90
N PHE A 493 -6.68 0.01 -18.17
CA PHE A 493 -6.23 1.13 -17.36
C PHE A 493 -5.84 0.58 -15.99
N LYS A 494 -4.60 0.83 -15.58
CA LYS A 494 -4.05 0.41 -14.29
C LYS A 494 -3.04 1.45 -13.81
N SER A 495 -2.96 1.67 -12.51
CA SER A 495 -2.04 2.65 -11.90
C SER A 495 -0.56 2.36 -12.16
N ILE A 496 -0.23 1.10 -12.47
CA ILE A 496 1.13 0.70 -12.89
C ILE A 496 1.51 1.20 -14.29
N TYR A 497 0.54 1.66 -15.10
CA TYR A 497 0.76 2.16 -16.46
C TYR A 497 0.40 3.64 -16.65
N GLY A 498 -0.57 4.15 -15.89
CA GLY A 498 -1.10 5.51 -16.01
C GLY A 498 -2.26 5.76 -15.04
N PRO A 499 -3.35 6.45 -15.41
CA PRO A 499 -4.39 6.96 -14.50
C PRO A 499 -5.24 5.90 -13.78
N GLY A 500 -5.05 4.60 -14.06
CA GLY A 500 -5.85 3.53 -13.45
C GLY A 500 -7.24 3.33 -14.03
N LYS A 501 -7.86 4.39 -14.56
CA LYS A 501 -9.14 4.39 -15.26
C LYS A 501 -9.10 5.38 -16.42
N LEU A 502 -9.87 5.13 -17.47
CA LEU A 502 -10.19 6.15 -18.47
C LEU A 502 -11.49 6.84 -18.08
N GLN A 503 -11.48 8.16 -18.08
CA GLN A 503 -12.68 9.00 -17.95
C GLN A 503 -12.98 9.65 -19.29
N HIS A 504 -13.91 9.08 -20.05
CA HIS A 504 -14.28 9.57 -21.38
C HIS A 504 -15.62 9.00 -21.81
N ASP A 505 -16.46 9.81 -22.46
CA ASP A 505 -17.69 9.34 -23.09
C ASP A 505 -17.38 8.62 -24.42
N LEU A 506 -16.90 7.38 -24.30
CA LEU A 506 -16.48 6.59 -25.46
C LEU A 506 -17.63 6.34 -26.44
N PHE A 507 -18.83 6.06 -25.96
CA PHE A 507 -19.94 5.62 -26.82
C PHE A 507 -20.86 6.75 -27.26
N GLN A 508 -20.88 7.89 -26.56
CA GLN A 508 -21.72 9.03 -26.90
C GLN A 508 -23.20 8.65 -26.99
N GLU A 509 -23.62 7.78 -26.08
CA GLU A 509 -24.94 7.17 -26.06
C GLU A 509 -25.58 7.32 -24.67
N PRO A 510 -26.88 7.64 -24.59
CA PRO A 510 -27.59 7.71 -23.32
C PRO A 510 -27.45 6.43 -22.48
N GLY A 511 -27.05 6.60 -21.22
CA GLY A 511 -26.89 5.52 -20.26
C GLY A 511 -25.65 4.63 -20.48
N ALA A 512 -24.71 5.04 -21.34
CA ALA A 512 -23.37 4.47 -21.37
C ALA A 512 -22.57 4.90 -20.12
N THR A 513 -21.59 4.09 -19.71
CA THR A 513 -20.65 4.52 -18.68
C THR A 513 -19.63 5.49 -19.28
N GLU A 514 -19.15 6.43 -18.49
CA GLU A 514 -18.08 7.37 -18.87
C GLU A 514 -16.75 7.03 -18.20
N GLU A 515 -16.70 5.93 -17.43
CA GLU A 515 -15.52 5.45 -16.72
C GLU A 515 -15.22 3.98 -17.06
N PHE A 516 -13.95 3.69 -17.37
CA PHE A 516 -13.52 2.37 -17.82
C PHE A 516 -12.22 1.91 -17.16
N ASP A 517 -12.22 0.71 -16.57
CA ASP A 517 -10.99 -0.02 -16.22
C ASP A 517 -10.33 -0.67 -17.45
N GLY A 518 -11.08 -0.74 -18.56
CA GLY A 518 -10.60 -1.27 -19.83
C GLY A 518 -11.73 -1.65 -20.77
N PHE A 519 -11.39 -1.84 -22.03
CA PHE A 519 -12.31 -2.23 -23.10
C PHE A 519 -11.62 -3.16 -24.09
N VAL A 520 -12.39 -3.68 -25.05
CA VAL A 520 -11.89 -4.65 -26.04
C VAL A 520 -11.95 -4.03 -27.42
N LEU A 521 -10.86 -4.16 -28.17
CA LEU A 521 -10.82 -3.92 -29.60
C LEU A 521 -10.96 -5.27 -30.30
N ARG A 522 -12.16 -5.59 -30.77
CA ARG A 522 -12.45 -6.85 -31.46
C ARG A 522 -12.04 -6.75 -32.93
N ALA A 523 -11.24 -7.71 -33.38
CA ALA A 523 -10.75 -7.78 -34.75
C ALA A 523 -11.79 -8.30 -35.76
N GLY A 524 -12.91 -8.86 -35.27
CA GLY A 524 -13.96 -9.47 -36.10
C GLY A 524 -13.58 -10.81 -36.72
N GLY A 525 -12.68 -11.58 -36.09
CA GLY A 525 -12.13 -12.81 -36.68
C GLY A 525 -13.18 -13.82 -37.15
N ASN A 526 -14.23 -14.07 -36.35
CA ASN A 526 -15.31 -15.02 -36.64
C ASN A 526 -16.39 -14.48 -37.59
N ASP A 527 -16.27 -13.23 -38.04
CA ASP A 527 -17.18 -12.57 -38.96
C ASP A 527 -16.37 -11.67 -39.92
N GLY A 528 -15.23 -12.19 -40.35
CA GLY A 528 -14.22 -11.43 -41.09
C GLY A 528 -13.57 -12.29 -42.17
N TYR A 529 -12.95 -11.63 -43.15
CA TYR A 529 -12.34 -12.27 -44.32
C TYR A 529 -11.25 -13.30 -44.01
N ALA A 530 -10.67 -13.29 -42.81
CA ALA A 530 -9.65 -14.24 -42.41
C ALA A 530 -10.19 -15.65 -42.12
N TRP A 531 -11.48 -15.78 -41.78
CA TRP A 531 -12.06 -17.07 -41.46
C TRP A 531 -12.76 -17.69 -42.66
N VAL A 532 -12.24 -18.83 -43.12
CA VAL A 532 -12.72 -19.52 -44.33
C VAL A 532 -14.22 -19.83 -44.28
N ASP A 533 -14.75 -20.20 -43.11
CA ASP A 533 -16.16 -20.57 -42.98
C ASP A 533 -17.11 -19.37 -43.09
N ALA A 534 -16.61 -18.14 -42.93
CA ALA A 534 -17.40 -16.94 -43.21
C ALA A 534 -17.70 -16.77 -44.71
N GLY A 535 -16.83 -17.31 -45.58
CA GLY A 535 -17.00 -17.35 -47.03
C GLY A 535 -17.38 -16.00 -47.63
N THR A 536 -18.46 -15.98 -48.41
CA THR A 536 -19.00 -14.77 -49.06
C THR A 536 -19.95 -13.96 -48.18
N THR A 537 -20.12 -14.35 -46.91
CA THR A 537 -21.12 -13.75 -46.00
C THR A 537 -20.49 -12.85 -44.95
N VAL A 538 -19.25 -12.38 -45.16
CA VAL A 538 -18.53 -11.50 -44.23
C VAL A 538 -19.32 -10.20 -44.02
N GLN A 539 -19.61 -9.88 -42.75
CA GLN A 539 -20.38 -8.69 -42.40
C GLN A 539 -19.69 -7.81 -41.35
N PHE A 540 -18.79 -8.36 -40.53
CA PHE A 540 -18.19 -7.76 -39.31
C PHE A 540 -19.17 -7.32 -38.21
N ILE A 541 -20.44 -7.09 -38.54
CA ILE A 541 -21.42 -6.44 -37.67
C ILE A 541 -22.33 -7.41 -36.90
N ARG A 542 -22.24 -8.73 -37.09
CA ARG A 542 -23.22 -9.66 -36.48
C ARG A 542 -23.25 -9.58 -34.95
N ASP A 543 -22.08 -9.52 -34.35
CA ASP A 543 -21.91 -9.41 -32.88
C ASP A 543 -22.47 -8.08 -32.36
N GLU A 544 -22.12 -6.96 -33.02
CA GLU A 544 -22.61 -5.63 -32.66
C GLU A 544 -24.13 -5.52 -32.83
N PHE A 545 -24.65 -5.98 -33.96
CA PHE A 545 -26.08 -6.00 -34.24
C PHE A 545 -26.85 -6.79 -33.18
N GLY A 546 -26.36 -7.97 -32.80
CA GLY A 546 -27.00 -8.80 -31.77
C GLY A 546 -27.03 -8.12 -30.41
N ARG A 547 -25.93 -7.50 -29.98
CA ARG A 547 -25.87 -6.75 -28.72
C ARG A 547 -26.76 -5.52 -28.73
N ARG A 548 -26.75 -4.77 -29.83
CA ARG A 548 -27.57 -3.58 -30.01
C ARG A 548 -29.05 -3.93 -29.95
N LEU A 549 -29.47 -4.98 -30.65
CA LEU A 549 -30.84 -5.48 -30.60
C LEU A 549 -31.24 -5.89 -29.17
N HIS A 550 -30.34 -6.55 -28.42
CA HIS A 550 -30.60 -6.90 -27.02
C HIS A 550 -30.78 -5.67 -26.13
N LEU A 551 -29.96 -4.64 -26.34
CA LEU A 551 -30.06 -3.34 -25.65
C LEU A 551 -31.38 -2.64 -25.98
N ASP A 552 -31.76 -2.60 -27.26
CA ASP A 552 -32.99 -1.96 -27.75
C ASP A 552 -34.26 -2.68 -27.25
N MET A 553 -34.16 -3.98 -26.96
CA MET A 553 -35.22 -4.74 -26.29
C MET A 553 -35.30 -4.47 -24.77
N GLY A 554 -34.45 -3.58 -24.23
CA GLY A 554 -34.46 -3.16 -22.83
C GLY A 554 -33.62 -4.05 -21.90
N HIS A 555 -32.77 -4.92 -22.43
CA HIS A 555 -31.88 -5.77 -21.63
C HIS A 555 -30.47 -5.18 -21.50
N PRO A 556 -29.75 -5.44 -20.40
CA PRO A 556 -28.34 -5.07 -20.30
C PRO A 556 -27.51 -5.77 -21.39
N ALA A 557 -26.82 -4.99 -22.22
CA ALA A 557 -25.88 -5.50 -23.22
C ALA A 557 -24.67 -4.57 -23.31
N PRO A 558 -23.46 -5.10 -23.56
CA PRO A 558 -22.29 -4.26 -23.81
C PRO A 558 -22.46 -3.43 -25.07
N ARG A 559 -22.14 -2.13 -25.00
CA ARG A 559 -22.11 -1.26 -26.18
C ARG A 559 -20.89 -1.51 -27.05
N GLY A 560 -21.02 -1.16 -28.32
CA GLY A 560 -19.91 -1.21 -29.26
C GLY A 560 -20.02 -0.16 -30.36
N LYS A 561 -18.87 0.22 -30.90
CA LYS A 561 -18.75 1.06 -32.10
C LYS A 561 -17.53 0.65 -32.92
N PHE A 562 -17.51 0.99 -34.21
CA PHE A 562 -16.37 0.69 -35.07
C PHE A 562 -15.41 1.87 -35.12
N GLU A 563 -14.11 1.57 -35.10
CA GLU A 563 -13.02 2.54 -35.14
C GLU A 563 -11.88 2.07 -36.04
N HIS A 564 -11.11 3.02 -36.55
CA HIS A 564 -9.82 2.75 -37.18
C HIS A 564 -8.76 2.50 -36.10
N LEU A 565 -7.96 1.44 -36.23
CA LEU A 565 -6.83 1.19 -35.34
C LEU A 565 -5.50 1.41 -36.06
N TYR A 566 -4.57 2.06 -35.37
CA TYR A 566 -3.18 2.24 -35.78
C TYR A 566 -2.25 1.73 -34.68
N LEU A 567 -1.18 1.02 -35.08
CA LEU A 567 -0.09 0.61 -34.19
C LEU A 567 1.18 1.36 -34.61
N ASN A 568 1.76 2.19 -33.74
CA ASN A 568 2.90 3.06 -34.04
C ASN A 568 2.76 3.85 -35.36
N GLY A 569 1.54 4.33 -35.66
CA GLY A 569 1.23 5.05 -36.89
C GLY A 569 0.96 4.18 -38.12
N LEU A 570 1.20 2.86 -38.06
CA LEU A 570 0.84 1.90 -39.10
C LEU A 570 -0.65 1.55 -39.00
N TYR A 571 -1.40 1.74 -40.07
CA TYR A 571 -2.82 1.38 -40.09
C TYR A 571 -3.00 -0.14 -40.00
N TRP A 572 -3.79 -0.55 -39.00
CA TRP A 572 -4.01 -1.94 -38.64
C TRP A 572 -5.41 -2.45 -39.03
N GLY A 573 -6.29 -1.54 -39.47
CA GLY A 573 -7.62 -1.87 -39.97
C GLY A 573 -8.75 -1.47 -39.04
N LEU A 574 -9.95 -1.93 -39.42
CA LEU A 574 -11.20 -1.67 -38.71
C LEU A 574 -11.36 -2.56 -37.47
N TYR A 575 -11.66 -1.99 -36.31
CA TYR A 575 -11.89 -2.73 -35.07
C TYR A 575 -13.23 -2.33 -34.45
N ASN A 576 -13.93 -3.28 -33.83
CA ASN A 576 -15.10 -2.99 -33.01
C ASN A 576 -14.63 -2.75 -31.57
N LEU A 577 -14.67 -1.49 -31.12
CA LEU A 577 -14.46 -1.11 -29.73
C LEU A 577 -15.69 -1.52 -28.92
N VAL A 578 -15.47 -2.18 -27.78
CA VAL A 578 -16.50 -2.87 -27.02
C VAL A 578 -16.35 -2.66 -25.52
N GLU A 579 -17.45 -2.29 -24.88
CA GLU A 579 -17.60 -2.28 -23.43
C GLU A 579 -17.27 -3.64 -22.84
N ARG A 580 -16.55 -3.63 -21.72
CA ARG A 580 -16.30 -4.85 -20.96
C ARG A 580 -17.30 -4.92 -19.80
N ALA A 581 -18.27 -5.81 -19.94
CA ALA A 581 -19.17 -6.21 -18.86
C ALA A 581 -18.47 -6.99 -17.75
#